data_AF-A0A221KIV6-F1
#
_entry.id   AF-A0A221KIV6-F1
#
_cell.length_a   1.000
_cell.length_b   1.000
_cell.length_c   1.000
_cell.angle_alpha   90.00
_cell.angle_beta   90.00
_cell.angle_gamma   90.00
#
_symmetry.space_group_name_H-M   'P 1'
#
loop_
_entity.id
_entity.type
_entity.pdbx_description
1 polymer ?
#
loop_
_entity_poly.entity_id
_entity_poly.type
_entity_poly.pdbx_seq_one_letter_code
_entity_poly.pdbx_strand_id
1 'polypeptide(L)'
;MTVDLAPQLQWSLRPRTALEAMDWGVRWVSLQAGPLGRAYGPVVLGVCVLAAGVALLWTPWAAAGLVWWLKPWLDRGLLQILSCAMVGWPQERAAPWSAQGWGGWAALRRIVLPWERLSTCRAYIAPVTQLEGLSGRPARQRIKRLLSGRRTLAVRNQSVWAHIELQGVLALLSLGFWFTPFVGVEAPTRGGFDDMLDTITPLLYVLMALLVEPFHVATGLLLYAHRRAELESWDVEQALRGAFAETAA
;
A
#
# COMPACT_ATOMS: atom_id res chain seq x y z
N MET A 1 -6.46 -29.69 4.35
CA MET A 1 -4.99 -29.62 4.48
C MET A 1 -4.67 -28.32 5.22
N THR A 2 -4.69 -28.40 6.54
CA THR A 2 -4.44 -27.28 7.45
C THR A 2 -2.95 -26.97 7.37
N VAL A 3 -2.59 -25.97 6.56
CA VAL A 3 -1.22 -25.45 6.55
C VAL A 3 -1.00 -24.83 7.92
N ASP A 4 -0.23 -25.55 8.72
CA ASP A 4 0.22 -25.18 10.05
C ASP A 4 1.19 -23.99 9.92
N LEU A 5 0.64 -22.78 9.73
CA LEU A 5 1.39 -21.53 9.63
C LEU A 5 1.76 -20.95 11.01
N ALA A 6 1.42 -21.67 12.09
CA ALA A 6 1.65 -21.24 13.46
C ALA A 6 3.14 -21.00 13.84
N PRO A 7 4.18 -21.63 13.26
CA PRO A 7 5.53 -21.37 13.73
C PRO A 7 6.25 -20.18 13.05
N GLN A 8 5.72 -19.60 11.96
CA GLN A 8 6.48 -18.59 11.20
C GLN A 8 6.22 -17.13 11.61
N LEU A 9 5.30 -16.92 12.56
CA LEU A 9 5.04 -15.62 13.18
C LEU A 9 5.56 -15.57 14.63
N GLN A 10 6.47 -16.46 15.00
CA GLN A 10 7.40 -16.13 16.07
C GLN A 10 8.21 -14.94 15.57
N TRP A 11 7.86 -13.75 16.05
CA TRP A 11 8.76 -12.60 16.07
C TRP A 11 10.05 -13.06 16.75
N SER A 12 10.97 -13.64 15.97
CA SER A 12 12.34 -13.86 16.40
C SER A 12 12.80 -12.51 16.94
N LEU A 13 13.16 -12.45 18.22
CA LEU A 13 13.58 -11.26 18.97
C LEU A 13 14.89 -10.65 18.45
N ARG A 14 15.15 -10.74 17.15
CA ARG A 14 16.24 -10.08 16.49
C ARG A 14 15.84 -8.62 16.29
N PRO A 15 16.59 -7.65 16.85
CA PRO A 15 16.38 -6.24 16.54
C PRO A 15 16.60 -6.04 15.03
N ARG A 16 15.52 -5.75 14.30
CA ARG A 16 15.59 -5.44 12.87
C ARG A 16 15.89 -3.97 12.69
N THR A 17 16.60 -3.62 11.63
CA THR A 17 16.68 -2.22 11.21
C THR A 17 15.38 -1.81 10.53
N ALA A 18 15.11 -0.51 10.46
CA ALA A 18 13.90 -0.01 9.80
C ALA A 18 13.86 -0.32 8.29
N LEU A 19 15.04 -0.46 7.65
CA LEU A 19 15.14 -0.93 6.26
C LEU A 19 14.82 -2.42 6.13
N GLU A 20 15.37 -3.24 7.03
CA GLU A 20 15.08 -4.68 7.07
C GLU A 20 13.58 -4.95 7.33
N ALA A 21 12.91 -4.09 8.09
CA ALA A 21 11.45 -4.13 8.27
C ALA A 21 10.70 -3.86 6.95
N MET A 22 11.19 -2.93 6.13
CA MET A 22 10.61 -2.67 4.79
C MET A 22 10.83 -3.85 3.85
N ASP A 23 12.05 -4.39 3.79
CA ASP A 23 12.37 -5.55 2.94
C ASP A 23 11.54 -6.78 3.35
N TRP A 24 11.34 -6.96 4.66
CA TRP A 24 10.46 -8.01 5.16
C TRP A 24 9.01 -7.81 4.68
N GLY A 25 8.54 -6.58 4.51
CA GLY A 25 7.22 -6.31 3.96
C GLY A 25 7.04 -6.76 2.53
N VAL A 26 8.07 -6.60 1.70
CA VAL A 26 8.06 -7.13 0.33
C VAL A 26 7.93 -8.64 0.37
N ARG A 27 8.81 -9.30 1.13
CA ARG A 27 8.82 -10.76 1.27
C ARG A 27 7.51 -11.29 1.85
N TRP A 28 6.93 -10.58 2.80
CA TRP A 28 5.71 -10.99 3.48
C TRP A 28 4.50 -11.00 2.53
N VAL A 29 4.39 -10.02 1.64
CA VAL A 29 3.36 -10.03 0.58
C VAL A 29 3.53 -11.25 -0.33
N SER A 30 4.76 -11.57 -0.73
CA SER A 30 5.02 -12.77 -1.55
C SER A 30 4.65 -14.07 -0.83
N LEU A 31 4.94 -14.17 0.47
CA LEU A 31 4.58 -15.34 1.28
C LEU A 31 3.06 -15.47 1.46
N GLN A 32 2.34 -14.35 1.50
CA GLN A 32 0.89 -14.30 1.69
C GLN A 32 0.12 -14.12 0.39
N ALA A 33 0.73 -14.34 -0.78
CA ALA A 33 0.14 -14.06 -2.08
C ALA A 33 -1.20 -14.79 -2.30
N GLY A 34 -1.33 -16.04 -1.82
CA GLY A 34 -2.57 -16.81 -1.94
C GLY A 34 -3.74 -16.23 -1.12
N PRO A 35 -3.62 -16.13 0.22
CA PRO A 35 -4.66 -15.51 1.05
C PRO A 35 -4.95 -14.05 0.68
N LEU A 36 -3.92 -13.26 0.38
CA LEU A 36 -4.06 -11.87 -0.03
C LEU A 36 -4.76 -11.76 -1.38
N GLY A 37 -4.41 -12.61 -2.34
CA GLY A 37 -5.06 -12.67 -3.65
C GLY A 37 -6.55 -13.03 -3.55
N ARG A 38 -6.95 -13.88 -2.61
CA ARG A 38 -8.38 -14.20 -2.38
C ARG A 38 -9.15 -13.03 -1.77
N ALA A 39 -8.56 -12.27 -0.86
CA ALA A 39 -9.20 -11.12 -0.23
C ALA A 39 -9.20 -9.86 -1.13
N TYR A 40 -8.12 -9.62 -1.86
CA TYR A 40 -7.91 -8.41 -2.67
C TYR A 40 -8.27 -8.60 -4.14
N GLY A 41 -8.16 -9.81 -4.68
CA GLY A 41 -8.41 -10.14 -6.09
C GLY A 41 -9.79 -9.73 -6.60
N PRO A 42 -10.90 -9.98 -5.87
CA PRO A 42 -12.23 -9.50 -6.28
C PRO A 42 -12.31 -7.99 -6.41
N VAL A 43 -11.59 -7.24 -5.56
CA VAL A 43 -11.53 -5.77 -5.64
C VAL A 43 -10.67 -5.31 -6.81
N VAL A 44 -9.53 -5.94 -7.04
CA VAL A 44 -8.72 -5.70 -8.25
C VAL A 44 -9.57 -5.92 -9.49
N LEU A 45 -10.30 -7.03 -9.57
CA LEU A 45 -11.19 -7.33 -10.69
C LEU A 45 -12.29 -6.28 -10.84
N GLY A 46 -12.97 -5.91 -9.76
CA GLY A 46 -14.01 -4.88 -9.79
C GLY A 46 -13.48 -3.52 -10.24
N VAL A 47 -12.30 -3.12 -9.77
CA VAL A 47 -11.64 -1.87 -10.19
C VAL A 47 -11.20 -1.95 -11.66
N CYS A 48 -10.68 -3.08 -12.12
CA CYS A 48 -10.35 -3.28 -13.54
C CYS A 48 -11.58 -3.20 -14.44
N VAL A 49 -12.70 -3.82 -14.05
CA VAL A 49 -13.96 -3.76 -14.80
C VAL A 49 -14.50 -2.32 -14.84
N LEU A 50 -14.46 -1.62 -13.71
CA LEU A 50 -14.88 -0.22 -13.64
C LEU A 50 -13.96 0.68 -14.50
N ALA A 51 -12.65 0.50 -14.41
CA ALA A 51 -11.67 1.22 -15.20
C ALA A 51 -11.86 0.96 -16.70
N ALA A 52 -12.08 -0.30 -17.11
CA ALA A 52 -12.39 -0.64 -18.49
C ALA A 52 -13.70 0.01 -18.96
N GLY A 53 -14.75 0.01 -18.13
CA GLY A 53 -16.00 0.70 -18.42
C GLY A 53 -15.80 2.21 -18.63
N VAL A 54 -15.03 2.87 -17.77
CA VAL A 54 -14.72 4.31 -17.92
C VAL A 54 -13.85 4.59 -19.15
N ALA A 55 -12.89 3.71 -19.46
CA ALA A 55 -12.07 3.82 -20.65
C ALA A 55 -12.91 3.74 -21.93
N LEU A 56 -13.89 2.83 -21.96
CA LEU A 56 -14.79 2.63 -23.09
C LEU A 56 -15.84 3.75 -23.24
N LEU A 57 -16.37 4.26 -22.13
CA LEU A 57 -17.46 5.24 -22.14
C LEU A 57 -16.97 6.69 -22.23
N TRP A 58 -15.72 6.97 -21.83
CA TRP A 58 -15.20 8.33 -21.78
C TRP A 58 -13.82 8.46 -22.42
N THR A 59 -12.75 8.15 -21.70
CA THR A 59 -11.37 8.13 -22.23
C THR A 59 -10.50 7.17 -21.42
N PRO A 60 -9.47 6.54 -22.02
CA PRO A 60 -8.51 5.71 -21.30
C PRO A 60 -7.82 6.45 -20.14
N TRP A 61 -7.47 7.72 -20.34
CA TRP A 61 -6.89 8.57 -19.27
C TRP A 61 -7.85 8.84 -18.12
N ALA A 62 -9.16 8.92 -18.36
CA ALA A 62 -10.15 9.03 -17.28
C ALA A 62 -10.14 7.77 -16.39
N ALA A 63 -9.90 6.58 -16.95
CA ALA A 63 -9.76 5.35 -16.17
C ALA A 63 -8.51 5.38 -15.28
N ALA A 64 -7.37 5.82 -15.80
CA ALA A 64 -6.16 6.03 -15.00
C ALA A 64 -6.39 7.08 -13.91
N GLY A 65 -7.03 8.20 -14.24
CA GLY A 65 -7.39 9.25 -13.28
C GLY A 65 -8.31 8.74 -12.17
N LEU A 66 -9.28 7.89 -12.50
CA LEU A 66 -10.16 7.23 -11.54
C LEU A 66 -9.35 6.36 -10.56
N VAL A 67 -8.51 5.45 -11.08
CA VAL A 67 -7.72 4.54 -10.24
C VAL A 67 -6.72 5.30 -9.38
N TRP A 68 -6.09 6.32 -9.94
CA TRP A 68 -5.23 7.23 -9.21
C TRP A 68 -5.97 7.94 -8.07
N TRP A 69 -7.24 8.29 -8.27
CA TRP A 69 -8.09 8.89 -7.24
C TRP A 69 -8.54 7.87 -6.18
N LEU A 70 -8.78 6.62 -6.59
CA LEU A 70 -9.17 5.52 -5.70
C LEU A 70 -8.01 4.96 -4.87
N LYS A 71 -6.75 5.20 -5.26
CA LYS A 71 -5.56 4.65 -4.61
C LYS A 71 -5.58 4.80 -3.07
N PRO A 72 -5.80 6.00 -2.47
CA PRO A 72 -5.84 6.16 -1.02
C PRO A 72 -6.93 5.34 -0.31
N TRP A 73 -7.99 4.92 -1.02
CA TRP A 73 -9.03 4.04 -0.49
C TRP A 73 -8.64 2.56 -0.62
N LEU A 74 -8.01 2.17 -1.72
CA LEU A 74 -7.45 0.82 -1.89
C LEU A 74 -6.45 0.50 -0.78
N ASP A 75 -5.58 1.46 -0.45
CA ASP A 75 -4.58 1.33 0.61
C ASP A 75 -5.18 0.95 1.96
N ARG A 76 -6.39 1.43 2.27
CA ARG A 76 -7.06 1.18 3.57
C ARG A 76 -7.57 -0.23 3.71
N GLY A 77 -8.20 -0.75 2.66
CA GLY A 77 -8.64 -2.14 2.69
C GLY A 77 -7.46 -3.09 2.72
N LEU A 78 -6.41 -2.79 1.93
CA LEU A 78 -5.14 -3.52 2.01
C LEU A 78 -4.55 -3.44 3.42
N LEU A 79 -4.53 -2.27 4.04
CA LEU A 79 -4.04 -2.09 5.41
C LEU A 79 -4.86 -2.90 6.42
N GLN A 80 -6.17 -3.01 6.25
CA GLN A 80 -7.03 -3.83 7.11
C GLN A 80 -6.76 -5.33 6.92
N ILE A 81 -6.65 -5.79 5.68
CA ILE A 81 -6.37 -7.19 5.36
C ILE A 81 -5.00 -7.60 5.92
N LEU A 82 -3.99 -6.75 5.70
CA LEU A 82 -2.63 -6.98 6.17
C LEU A 82 -2.53 -6.88 7.70
N SER A 83 -3.18 -5.91 8.35
CA SER A 83 -3.14 -5.82 9.82
C SER A 83 -3.76 -7.05 10.49
N CYS A 84 -4.86 -7.58 9.96
CA CYS A 84 -5.43 -8.85 10.42
C CYS A 84 -4.46 -10.01 10.23
N ALA A 85 -3.80 -10.09 9.06
CA ALA A 85 -2.78 -11.11 8.79
C ALA A 85 -1.59 -11.03 9.75
N MET A 86 -1.17 -9.82 10.16
CA MET A 86 -0.08 -9.64 11.14
C MET A 86 -0.44 -10.19 12.53
N VAL A 87 -1.71 -10.10 12.93
CA VAL A 87 -2.19 -10.61 14.22
C VAL A 87 -2.51 -12.12 14.15
N GLY A 88 -2.43 -12.74 12.97
CA GLY A 88 -2.77 -14.15 12.75
C GLY A 88 -4.28 -14.40 12.58
N TRP A 89 -5.08 -13.35 12.37
CA TRP A 89 -6.50 -13.50 12.07
C TRP A 89 -6.68 -13.90 10.59
N PRO A 90 -7.63 -14.80 10.25
CA PRO A 90 -7.88 -15.18 8.87
C PRO A 90 -8.23 -13.96 8.01
N GLN A 91 -7.50 -13.75 6.91
CA GLN A 91 -7.69 -12.62 6.01
C GLN A 91 -9.08 -12.61 5.34
N GLU A 92 -9.69 -13.78 5.17
CA GLU A 92 -11.04 -13.95 4.65
C GLU A 92 -12.12 -13.45 5.63
N ARG A 93 -11.79 -13.38 6.93
CA ARG A 93 -12.65 -12.83 7.98
C ARG A 93 -12.28 -11.39 8.33
N ALA A 94 -11.15 -10.89 7.85
CA ALA A 94 -10.88 -9.46 7.91
C ALA A 94 -11.99 -8.81 7.10
N ALA A 95 -12.98 -8.19 7.74
CA ALA A 95 -14.09 -7.55 7.05
C ALA A 95 -13.53 -6.30 6.36
N PRO A 96 -13.10 -6.36 5.10
CA PRO A 96 -12.44 -5.22 4.47
C PRO A 96 -13.51 -4.14 4.27
N TRP A 97 -14.76 -4.56 4.07
CA TRP A 97 -15.99 -3.77 4.04
C TRP A 97 -16.46 -3.25 5.40
N SER A 98 -15.71 -3.47 6.49
CA SER A 98 -16.03 -2.85 7.78
C SER A 98 -15.84 -1.33 7.74
N ALA A 99 -16.42 -0.63 8.72
CA ALA A 99 -16.27 0.81 8.87
C ALA A 99 -14.80 1.27 8.98
N GLN A 100 -13.92 0.38 9.48
CA GLN A 100 -12.48 0.62 9.64
C GLN A 100 -11.69 0.44 8.33
N GLY A 101 -12.17 -0.38 7.39
CA GLY A 101 -11.57 -0.59 6.07
C GLY A 101 -12.19 0.29 4.98
N TRP A 102 -12.86 -0.34 4.03
CA TRP A 102 -13.52 0.25 2.86
C TRP A 102 -14.94 0.76 3.12
N GLY A 103 -15.65 0.25 4.14
CA GLY A 103 -17.10 0.44 4.29
C GLY A 103 -17.55 1.63 5.14
N GLY A 104 -16.63 2.43 5.67
CA GLY A 104 -16.99 3.61 6.46
C GLY A 104 -17.25 4.85 5.59
N TRP A 105 -18.27 5.65 5.94
CA TRP A 105 -18.44 7.01 5.38
C TRP A 105 -17.17 7.86 5.52
N ALA A 106 -16.37 7.62 6.57
CA ALA A 106 -15.08 8.28 6.76
C ALA A 106 -14.01 7.83 5.75
N ALA A 107 -14.06 6.59 5.26
CA ALA A 107 -13.18 6.09 4.20
C ALA A 107 -13.55 6.72 2.85
N LEU A 108 -14.84 6.76 2.52
CA LEU A 108 -15.37 7.43 1.32
C LEU A 108 -15.09 8.94 1.34
N ARG A 109 -15.29 9.60 2.48
CA ARG A 109 -15.04 11.06 2.58
C ARG A 109 -13.58 11.41 2.33
N ARG A 110 -12.64 10.52 2.65
CA ARG A 110 -11.21 10.75 2.40
C ARG A 110 -10.75 10.44 0.98
N ILE A 111 -11.56 9.73 0.17
CA ILE A 111 -11.39 9.73 -1.29
C ILE A 111 -11.50 11.16 -1.81
N VAL A 112 -12.39 11.98 -1.25
CA VAL A 112 -12.63 13.35 -1.70
C VAL A 112 -11.52 14.32 -1.24
N LEU A 113 -10.67 13.95 -0.26
CA LEU A 113 -9.65 14.85 0.25
C LEU A 113 -8.34 14.75 -0.57
N PRO A 114 -7.96 15.78 -1.35
CA PRO A 114 -6.71 15.78 -2.11
C PRO A 114 -5.47 15.72 -1.22
N TRP A 115 -5.61 16.02 0.08
CA TRP A 115 -4.51 16.02 1.04
C TRP A 115 -3.96 14.62 1.36
N GLU A 116 -4.79 13.59 1.33
CA GLU A 116 -4.34 12.20 1.53
C GLU A 116 -3.51 11.74 0.33
N ARG A 117 -3.86 12.20 -0.88
CA ARG A 117 -3.10 11.91 -2.09
C ARG A 117 -1.72 12.57 -2.08
N LEU A 118 -1.64 13.86 -1.76
CA LEU A 118 -0.37 14.61 -1.76
C LEU A 118 0.54 14.26 -0.57
N SER A 119 0.09 13.40 0.33
CA SER A 119 0.90 12.90 1.45
C SER A 119 2.00 11.98 0.96
N THR A 120 3.25 12.41 1.14
CA THR A 120 4.45 11.62 0.80
C THR A 120 4.79 10.53 1.81
N CYS A 121 3.97 10.34 2.85
CA CYS A 121 4.20 9.35 3.91
C CYS A 121 2.94 8.50 4.17
N ARG A 122 2.02 8.42 3.21
CA ARG A 122 0.65 7.92 3.39
C ARG A 122 0.60 6.52 4.00
N ALA A 123 1.28 5.53 3.39
CA ALA A 123 1.27 4.16 3.89
C ALA A 123 1.84 4.01 5.32
N TYR A 124 2.80 4.87 5.70
CA TYR A 124 3.41 4.85 7.04
C TYR A 124 2.52 5.47 8.13
N ILE A 125 1.73 6.50 7.79
CA ILE A 125 0.87 7.22 8.76
C ILE A 125 -0.56 6.67 8.82
N ALA A 126 -1.02 5.97 7.77
CA ALA A 126 -2.36 5.39 7.70
C ALA A 126 -2.72 4.52 8.93
N PRO A 127 -1.81 3.68 9.47
CA PRO A 127 -2.06 2.89 10.67
C PRO A 127 -2.50 3.70 11.90
N VAL A 128 -2.02 4.94 12.06
CA VAL A 128 -2.40 5.79 13.20
C VAL A 128 -3.89 6.10 13.19
N THR A 129 -4.42 6.45 12.02
CA THR A 129 -5.84 6.83 11.93
C THR A 129 -6.76 5.62 11.81
N GLN A 130 -6.27 4.52 11.25
CA GLN A 130 -7.08 3.34 10.97
C GLN A 130 -6.98 2.27 12.06
N LEU A 131 -5.78 1.92 12.50
CA LEU A 131 -5.56 0.86 13.49
C LEU A 131 -5.58 1.40 14.93
N GLU A 132 -5.00 2.58 15.19
CA GLU A 132 -5.07 3.21 16.51
C GLU A 132 -6.39 3.99 16.72
N GLY A 133 -7.20 4.18 15.67
CA GLY A 133 -8.48 4.89 15.74
C GLY A 133 -8.39 6.38 16.11
N LEU A 134 -7.17 6.97 16.06
CA LEU A 134 -6.96 8.35 16.46
C LEU A 134 -7.46 9.33 15.38
N SER A 135 -8.06 10.43 15.83
CA SER A 135 -8.48 11.54 14.97
C SER A 135 -8.08 12.90 15.54
N GLY A 136 -8.12 13.96 14.72
CA GLY A 136 -7.89 15.33 15.17
C GLY A 136 -6.49 15.60 15.75
N ARG A 137 -6.44 16.29 16.90
CA ARG A 137 -5.19 16.69 17.58
C ARG A 137 -4.37 15.49 18.07
N PRO A 138 -4.95 14.46 18.73
CA PRO A 138 -4.22 13.26 19.12
C PRO A 138 -3.49 12.57 17.95
N ALA A 139 -4.18 12.41 16.81
CA ALA A 139 -3.58 11.80 15.62
C ALA A 139 -2.37 12.59 15.10
N ARG A 140 -2.47 13.93 15.04
CA ARG A 140 -1.37 14.79 14.59
C ARG A 140 -0.15 14.69 15.50
N GLN A 141 -0.35 14.66 16.81
CA GLN A 141 0.74 14.51 17.78
C GLN A 141 1.43 13.15 17.64
N ARG A 142 0.65 12.08 17.49
CA ARG A 142 1.17 10.73 17.27
C ARG A 142 1.96 10.62 15.97
N ILE A 143 1.42 11.14 14.86
CA ILE A 143 2.11 11.20 13.57
C ILE A 143 3.42 11.98 13.67
N LYS A 144 3.42 13.13 14.38
CA LYS A 144 4.64 13.92 14.60
C LYS A 144 5.71 13.12 15.35
N ARG A 145 5.33 12.34 16.38
CA ARG A 145 6.26 11.46 17.10
C ARG A 145 6.80 10.32 16.22
N LEU A 146 5.94 9.70 15.41
CA LEU A 146 6.34 8.63 14.48
C LEU A 146 7.29 9.12 13.38
N LEU A 147 7.07 10.34 12.88
CA LEU A 147 7.91 10.93 11.83
C LEU A 147 9.21 11.55 12.39
N SER A 148 9.28 11.82 13.69
CA SER A 148 10.49 12.33 14.34
C SER A 148 11.67 11.38 14.12
N GLY A 149 12.70 11.84 13.41
CA GLY A 149 13.87 11.05 13.04
C GLY A 149 13.65 9.98 11.95
N ARG A 150 12.41 9.78 11.46
CA ARG A 150 12.06 8.73 10.48
C ARG A 150 11.33 9.26 9.23
N ARG A 151 11.08 10.57 9.12
CA ARG A 151 10.37 11.17 7.97
C ARG A 151 11.01 10.83 6.63
N THR A 152 12.33 10.97 6.50
CA THR A 152 13.05 10.68 5.23
C THR A 152 12.84 9.24 4.78
N LEU A 153 12.79 8.30 5.73
CA LEU A 153 12.54 6.89 5.43
C LEU A 153 11.11 6.65 4.93
N ALA A 154 10.12 7.29 5.55
CA ALA A 154 8.73 7.23 5.12
C ALA A 154 8.53 7.85 3.72
N VAL A 155 9.18 8.99 3.44
CA VAL A 155 9.18 9.61 2.10
C VAL A 155 9.85 8.67 1.08
N ARG A 156 11.01 8.10 1.42
CA ARG A 156 11.70 7.16 0.53
C ARG A 156 10.86 5.94 0.22
N ASN A 157 10.11 5.40 1.19
CA ASN A 157 9.16 4.31 0.95
C ASN A 157 8.14 4.71 -0.13
N GLN A 158 7.49 5.87 0.00
CA GLN A 158 6.54 6.34 -1.02
C GLN A 158 7.20 6.53 -2.39
N SER A 159 8.37 7.17 -2.42
CA SER A 159 9.10 7.45 -3.66
C SER A 159 9.52 6.17 -4.38
N VAL A 160 10.08 5.18 -3.67
CA VAL A 160 10.53 3.91 -4.26
C VAL A 160 9.37 3.21 -4.96
N TRP A 161 8.21 3.09 -4.30
CA TRP A 161 7.05 2.44 -4.89
C TRP A 161 6.46 3.20 -6.07
N ALA A 162 6.45 4.55 -6.03
CA ALA A 162 6.07 5.35 -7.18
C ALA A 162 7.02 5.18 -8.37
N HIS A 163 8.33 5.01 -8.13
CA HIS A 163 9.31 4.75 -9.19
C HIS A 163 9.16 3.34 -9.75
N ILE A 164 8.91 2.33 -8.92
CA ILE A 164 8.66 0.95 -9.36
C ILE A 164 7.41 0.89 -10.25
N GLU A 165 6.35 1.61 -9.88
CA GLU A 165 5.13 1.71 -10.69
C GLU A 165 5.43 2.34 -12.06
N LEU A 166 6.10 3.49 -12.09
CA LEU A 166 6.50 4.16 -13.33
C LEU A 166 7.40 3.28 -14.20
N GLN A 167 8.43 2.68 -13.59
CA GLN A 167 9.38 1.81 -14.30
C GLN A 167 8.69 0.56 -14.85
N GLY A 168 7.73 -0.02 -14.13
CA GLY A 168 6.97 -1.15 -14.64
C GLY A 168 6.09 -0.79 -15.82
N VAL A 169 5.44 0.38 -15.83
CA VAL A 169 4.71 0.87 -17.01
C VAL A 169 5.67 1.05 -18.19
N LEU A 170 6.80 1.74 -17.99
CA LEU A 170 7.80 1.96 -19.03
C LEU A 170 8.39 0.64 -19.55
N ALA A 171 8.63 -0.33 -18.67
CA ALA A 171 9.13 -1.66 -19.05
C ALA A 171 8.12 -2.41 -19.93
N LEU A 172 6.83 -2.39 -19.59
CA LEU A 172 5.79 -3.04 -20.38
C LEU A 172 5.59 -2.35 -21.74
N LEU A 173 5.64 -1.02 -21.79
CA LEU A 173 5.63 -0.27 -23.05
C LEU A 173 6.85 -0.59 -23.92
N SER A 174 8.04 -0.63 -23.32
CA SER A 174 9.28 -1.00 -24.02
C SER A 174 9.21 -2.42 -24.56
N LEU A 175 8.67 -3.36 -23.78
CA LEU A 175 8.45 -4.73 -24.21
C LEU A 175 7.53 -4.79 -25.44
N GLY A 176 6.40 -4.06 -25.41
CA GLY A 176 5.49 -3.96 -26.54
C GLY A 176 6.17 -3.40 -27.80
N PHE A 177 7.00 -2.37 -27.64
CA PHE A 177 7.80 -1.79 -28.72
C PHE A 177 8.75 -2.81 -29.35
N TRP A 178 9.53 -3.54 -28.54
CA TRP A 178 10.48 -4.55 -29.03
C TRP A 178 9.80 -5.73 -29.74
N PHE A 179 8.57 -6.07 -29.38
CA PHE A 179 7.79 -7.12 -30.05
C PHE A 179 6.97 -6.63 -31.25
N THR A 180 7.05 -5.35 -31.60
CA THR A 180 6.32 -4.82 -32.76
C THR A 180 7.08 -5.14 -34.05
N PRO A 181 6.50 -5.91 -34.99
CA PRO A 181 7.18 -6.23 -36.25
C PRO A 181 7.22 -4.99 -37.16
N PHE A 182 8.42 -4.51 -37.49
CA PHE A 182 8.63 -3.30 -38.32
C PHE A 182 8.44 -3.51 -39.84
N VAL A 183 7.75 -4.57 -40.26
CA VAL A 183 7.60 -4.92 -41.68
C VAL A 183 6.39 -4.21 -42.30
N GLY A 184 6.65 -3.25 -43.20
CA GLY A 184 5.66 -2.72 -44.15
C GLY A 184 4.64 -1.72 -43.58
N VAL A 185 5.05 -0.81 -42.70
CA VAL A 185 4.15 0.23 -42.15
C VAL A 185 3.85 1.29 -43.22
N GLU A 186 2.88 1.02 -44.09
CA GLU A 186 2.10 2.09 -44.70
C GLU A 186 1.46 2.89 -43.56
N ALA A 187 1.65 4.21 -43.58
CA ALA A 187 1.26 5.11 -42.49
C ALA A 187 -0.20 4.87 -42.07
N PRO A 188 -0.51 4.60 -40.78
CA PRO A 188 -1.86 4.26 -40.38
C PRO A 188 -2.79 5.46 -40.57
N THR A 189 -3.73 5.33 -41.48
CA THR A 189 -4.84 6.25 -41.68
C THR A 189 -5.84 6.08 -40.53
N ARG A 190 -5.67 6.86 -39.44
CA ARG A 190 -6.41 6.80 -38.16
C ARG A 190 -6.23 5.47 -37.39
N GLY A 191 -5.90 5.55 -36.09
CA GLY A 191 -5.48 4.38 -35.30
C GLY A 191 -3.98 4.15 -35.34
N GLY A 192 -3.20 5.24 -35.31
CA GLY A 192 -1.74 5.21 -35.38
C GLY A 192 -1.09 4.67 -34.11
N PHE A 193 0.24 4.55 -34.14
CA PHE A 193 1.04 4.18 -32.97
C PHE A 193 0.77 5.11 -31.77
N ASP A 194 0.55 6.40 -32.03
CA ASP A 194 0.21 7.40 -31.01
C ASP A 194 -1.17 7.13 -30.36
N ASP A 195 -2.19 6.79 -31.15
CA ASP A 195 -3.54 6.44 -30.64
C ASP A 195 -3.50 5.14 -29.79
N MET A 196 -2.70 4.17 -30.23
CA MET A 196 -2.46 2.93 -29.49
C MET A 196 -1.77 3.21 -28.16
N LEU A 197 -0.74 4.05 -28.14
CA LEU A 197 -0.04 4.45 -26.91
C LEU A 197 -0.96 5.22 -25.97
N ASP A 198 -1.79 6.13 -26.50
CA ASP A 198 -2.75 6.91 -25.70
C ASP A 198 -3.79 6.01 -25.01
N THR A 199 -4.12 4.89 -25.65
CA THR A 199 -5.05 3.89 -25.09
C THR A 199 -4.37 2.93 -24.12
N ILE A 200 -3.22 2.36 -24.47
CA ILE A 200 -2.56 1.30 -23.70
C ILE A 200 -1.86 1.84 -22.46
N THR A 201 -1.21 3.00 -22.54
CA THR A 201 -0.44 3.58 -21.43
C THR A 201 -1.25 3.72 -20.14
N PRO A 202 -2.45 4.35 -20.14
CA PRO A 202 -3.25 4.45 -18.92
C PRO A 202 -3.77 3.09 -18.41
N LEU A 203 -4.01 2.11 -19.30
CA LEU A 203 -4.42 0.76 -18.87
C LEU A 203 -3.27 0.00 -18.20
N LEU A 204 -2.05 0.12 -18.72
CA LEU A 204 -0.85 -0.41 -18.07
C LEU A 204 -0.58 0.27 -16.73
N TYR A 205 -0.82 1.57 -16.64
CA TYR A 205 -0.77 2.30 -15.37
C TYR A 205 -1.77 1.72 -14.35
N VAL A 206 -3.03 1.49 -14.74
CA VAL A 206 -4.04 0.88 -13.86
C VAL A 206 -3.57 -0.49 -13.35
N LEU A 207 -3.07 -1.34 -14.25
CA LEU A 207 -2.54 -2.66 -13.90
C LEU A 207 -1.39 -2.55 -12.90
N MET A 208 -0.38 -1.73 -13.20
CA MET A 208 0.79 -1.56 -12.34
C MET A 208 0.42 -0.98 -10.98
N ALA A 209 -0.49 0.00 -10.94
CA ALA A 209 -0.96 0.58 -9.69
C ALA A 209 -1.59 -0.48 -8.78
N LEU A 210 -2.43 -1.38 -9.32
CA LEU A 210 -3.09 -2.44 -8.56
C LEU A 210 -2.14 -3.56 -8.12
N LEU A 211 -1.14 -3.88 -8.93
CA LEU A 211 -0.15 -4.92 -8.60
C LEU A 211 0.86 -4.45 -7.55
N VAL A 212 1.25 -3.17 -7.59
CA VAL A 212 2.27 -2.61 -6.70
C VAL A 212 1.70 -2.23 -5.34
N GLU A 213 0.42 -1.86 -5.26
CA GLU A 213 -0.21 -1.35 -4.03
C GLU A 213 -0.03 -2.26 -2.79
N PRO A 214 -0.22 -3.58 -2.87
CA PRO A 214 -0.09 -4.44 -1.69
C PRO A 214 1.31 -4.39 -1.07
N PHE A 215 2.35 -4.27 -1.91
CA PHE A 215 3.72 -4.12 -1.45
C PHE A 215 3.94 -2.75 -0.81
N HIS A 216 3.44 -1.68 -1.44
CA HIS A 216 3.52 -0.32 -0.90
C HIS A 216 2.93 -0.21 0.51
N VAL A 217 1.74 -0.79 0.71
CA VAL A 217 1.04 -0.78 1.98
C VAL A 217 1.73 -1.67 3.02
N ALA A 218 2.21 -2.86 2.63
CA ALA A 218 2.89 -3.78 3.53
C ALA A 218 4.20 -3.21 4.09
N THR A 219 5.04 -2.60 3.24
CA THR A 219 6.29 -1.98 3.72
C THR A 219 6.01 -0.78 4.62
N GLY A 220 4.98 0.01 4.33
CA GLY A 220 4.55 1.11 5.18
C GLY A 220 4.04 0.64 6.55
N LEU A 221 3.23 -0.42 6.57
CA LEU A 221 2.70 -1.03 7.79
C LEU A 221 3.80 -1.60 8.68
N LEU A 222 4.80 -2.29 8.12
CA LEU A 222 5.89 -2.85 8.92
C LEU A 222 6.89 -1.80 9.38
N LEU A 223 7.11 -0.76 8.57
CA LEU A 223 7.87 0.39 9.02
C LEU A 223 7.18 1.05 10.23
N TYR A 224 5.85 1.18 10.19
CA TYR A 224 5.04 1.66 11.32
C TYR A 224 5.16 0.74 12.53
N ALA A 225 4.97 -0.57 12.35
CA ALA A 225 5.03 -1.54 13.44
C ALA A 225 6.41 -1.55 14.11
N HIS A 226 7.49 -1.47 13.32
CA HIS A 226 8.85 -1.35 13.83
C HIS A 226 9.04 -0.08 14.66
N ARG A 227 8.61 1.09 14.16
CA ARG A 227 8.73 2.35 14.92
C ARG A 227 7.86 2.34 16.18
N ARG A 228 6.67 1.75 16.11
CA ARG A 228 5.78 1.62 17.26
C ARG A 228 6.44 0.78 18.35
N ALA A 229 7.00 -0.37 17.99
CA ALA A 229 7.74 -1.21 18.91
C ALA A 229 8.93 -0.46 19.53
N GLU A 230 9.71 0.29 18.74
CA GLU A 230 10.84 1.10 19.22
C GLU A 230 10.41 2.17 20.24
N LEU A 231 9.29 2.86 19.99
CA LEU A 231 8.77 3.89 20.90
C LEU A 231 8.18 3.29 22.18
N GLU A 232 7.40 2.21 22.06
CA GLU A 232 6.76 1.56 23.21
C GLU A 232 7.77 0.80 24.08
N SER A 233 8.79 0.18 23.48
CA SER A 233 9.88 -0.45 24.24
C SER A 233 10.69 0.56 25.03
N TRP A 234 10.91 1.76 24.47
CA TRP A 234 11.59 2.85 25.16
C TRP A 234 10.79 3.33 26.38
N ASP A 235 9.47 3.48 26.24
CA ASP A 235 8.60 3.88 27.35
C ASP A 235 8.64 2.84 28.49
N VAL A 236 8.63 1.54 28.16
CA VAL A 236 8.80 0.45 29.16
C VAL A 236 10.17 0.48 29.82
N GLU A 237 11.25 0.69 29.05
CA GLU A 237 12.61 0.77 29.59
C GLU A 237 12.76 1.94 30.56
N GLN A 238 12.23 3.12 30.22
CA GLN A 238 12.28 4.29 31.11
C GLN A 238 11.46 4.09 32.38
N ALA A 239 10.28 3.45 32.28
CA ALA A 239 9.46 3.11 33.43
C ALA A 239 10.20 2.13 34.38
N LEU A 240 10.87 1.12 33.83
CA LEU A 240 11.69 0.19 34.60
C LEU A 240 12.87 0.89 35.27
N ARG A 241 13.61 1.75 34.54
CA ARG A 241 14.71 2.53 35.11
C ARG A 241 14.26 3.41 36.27
N GLY A 242 13.08 4.04 36.16
CA GLY A 242 12.48 4.82 37.24
C GLY A 242 12.16 3.96 38.47
N ALA A 243 11.47 2.82 38.27
CA ALA A 243 11.12 1.91 39.36
C ALA A 243 12.37 1.36 40.09
N PHE A 244 13.43 1.00 39.36
CA PHE A 244 14.67 0.52 39.98
C PHE A 244 15.42 1.62 40.73
N ALA A 245 15.37 2.87 40.26
CA ALA A 245 15.98 4.00 40.95
C ALA A 245 15.24 4.34 42.26
N GLU A 246 13.91 4.21 42.30
CA GLU A 246 13.11 4.38 43.52
C GLU A 246 13.37 3.27 44.55
N THR A 247 13.58 2.02 44.12
CA THR A 247 13.93 0.92 45.05
C THR A 247 15.37 0.96 45.57
N ALA A 248 16.24 1.75 44.94
CA ALA A 248 17.63 1.90 45.34
C ALA A 248 17.88 3.10 46.28
N ALA A 249 16.85 3.92 46.54
CA ALA A 249 16.85 5.06 47.45
C ALA A 249 16.19 4.69 48.80
#